data_AF-A0A1G7Y6D7-F1
#
_entry.id   AF-A0A1G7Y6D7-F1
#
_cell.length_a   1.000
_cell.length_b   1.000
_cell.length_c   1.000
_cell.angle_alpha   90.00
_cell.angle_beta   90.00
_cell.angle_gamma   90.00
#
_symmetry.space_group_name_H-M   'P 1'
#
loop_
_entity.id
_entity.type
_entity.pdbx_description
1 polymer ?
#
loop_
_entity_poly.entity_id
_entity_poly.type
_entity_poly.pdbx_seq_one_letter_code
_entity_poly.pdbx_strand_id
1 'polypeptide(L)'
;MLTISNRRSFLKNSLATGALAIGGLVYTQCAPTKKPAAAKAATPPADPCEDLTGVDPVDVQKRKSLGYTNKSPMPDSQCDNCKLWVPAQEGKECGGCLLFTGPVNPEGHCTYWAPRV
;
A
#
# COMPACT_ATOMS: atom_id res chain seq x y z
N MET A 1 14.79 -29.20 11.19
CA MET A 1 15.80 -28.16 10.89
C MET A 1 16.09 -28.18 9.41
N LEU A 2 15.51 -27.26 8.63
CA LEU A 2 15.79 -27.08 7.20
C LEU A 2 16.72 -25.87 7.02
N THR A 3 17.83 -26.12 6.34
CA THR A 3 19.05 -25.33 6.26
C THR A 3 18.86 -24.02 5.47
N ILE A 4 18.91 -22.89 6.19
CA ILE A 4 18.89 -21.51 5.68
C ILE A 4 20.09 -21.19 4.74
N SER A 5 21.09 -22.08 4.65
CA SER A 5 22.35 -21.84 3.94
C SER A 5 22.22 -21.86 2.40
N ASN A 6 21.20 -22.49 1.81
CA ASN A 6 21.13 -22.69 0.36
C ASN A 6 20.62 -21.47 -0.45
N ARG A 7 20.07 -20.44 0.21
CA ARG A 7 19.53 -19.24 -0.49
C ARG A 7 20.60 -18.19 -0.78
N ARG A 8 21.66 -18.13 0.03
CA ARG A 8 22.69 -17.08 -0.05
C ARG A 8 23.72 -17.34 -1.15
N SER A 9 23.96 -18.60 -1.53
CA SER A 9 24.86 -18.96 -2.62
C SER A 9 24.27 -18.68 -4.00
N PHE A 10 22.94 -18.81 -4.14
CA PHE A 10 22.25 -18.58 -5.42
C PHE A 10 22.30 -17.10 -5.85
N LEU A 11 22.10 -16.17 -4.91
CA LEU A 11 22.19 -14.72 -5.15
C LEU A 11 23.61 -14.25 -5.49
N LYS A 12 24.64 -14.96 -5.03
CA LYS A 12 26.05 -14.63 -5.34
C LYS A 12 26.47 -15.07 -6.74
N ASN A 13 25.80 -16.06 -7.34
CA ASN A 13 26.18 -16.64 -8.63
C ASN A 13 25.52 -15.94 -9.84
N SER A 14 24.67 -14.93 -9.63
CA SER A 14 23.95 -14.22 -10.70
C SER A 14 24.58 -12.88 -11.12
N LEU A 15 25.75 -12.52 -10.59
CA LEU A 15 26.39 -11.21 -10.84
C LEU A 15 27.63 -11.26 -11.77
N ALA A 16 27.87 -12.34 -12.51
CA ALA A 16 29.17 -12.54 -13.18
C ALA A 16 29.13 -12.88 -14.69
N THR A 17 28.13 -12.46 -15.45
CA THR A 17 28.16 -12.58 -16.93
C THR A 17 27.38 -11.47 -17.62
N GLY A 18 28.09 -10.55 -18.29
CA GLY A 18 27.51 -9.67 -19.31
C GLY A 18 28.07 -8.24 -19.38
N ALA A 19 29.38 -8.08 -19.64
CA ALA A 19 29.94 -6.81 -20.10
C ALA A 19 30.46 -6.99 -21.55
N LEU A 20 29.96 -6.19 -22.50
CA LEU A 20 30.74 -5.35 -23.44
C LEU A 20 29.97 -4.97 -24.75
N ALA A 21 30.07 -3.68 -25.09
CA ALA A 21 29.95 -3.01 -26.42
C ALA A 21 28.52 -2.87 -27.01
N ILE A 22 28.06 -1.77 -27.64
CA ILE A 22 28.61 -0.71 -28.53
C ILE A 22 27.64 0.51 -28.37
N GLY A 23 28.01 1.77 -28.14
CA GLY A 23 28.67 2.71 -29.07
C GLY A 23 27.67 3.45 -30.00
N GLY A 24 27.24 4.66 -29.62
CA GLY A 24 27.07 5.81 -30.55
C GLY A 24 25.71 6.08 -31.23
N LEU A 25 25.30 7.37 -31.13
CA LEU A 25 24.38 8.14 -32.00
C LEU A 25 22.88 7.79 -31.83
N VAL A 26 21.98 8.72 -31.48
CA VAL A 26 21.57 9.88 -32.29
C VAL A 26 21.03 11.00 -31.37
N TYR A 27 21.65 12.18 -31.44
CA TYR A 27 21.07 13.48 -31.07
C TYR A 27 20.05 13.89 -32.14
N THR A 28 19.06 14.72 -31.79
CA THR A 28 17.93 15.29 -32.60
C THR A 28 16.59 14.60 -32.27
N GLN A 29 15.54 15.25 -31.79
CA GLN A 29 15.07 16.62 -32.02
C GLN A 29 14.41 17.26 -30.79
N CYS A 30 14.75 18.52 -30.53
CA CYS A 30 13.86 19.45 -29.85
C CYS A 30 12.83 19.96 -30.85
N ALA A 31 11.59 19.51 -30.73
CA ALA A 31 10.41 20.17 -31.29
C ALA A 31 9.47 20.54 -30.14
N PRO A 32 9.01 21.80 -30.03
CA PRO A 32 8.07 22.21 -28.99
C PRO A 32 6.67 21.76 -29.40
N THR A 33 6.34 20.49 -29.13
CA THR A 33 4.94 20.05 -29.17
C THR A 33 4.23 20.67 -27.97
N LYS A 34 3.41 21.70 -28.25
CA LYS A 34 2.46 22.28 -27.30
C LYS A 34 1.63 21.14 -26.69
N LYS A 35 2.01 20.74 -25.48
CA LYS A 35 1.25 19.81 -24.65
C LYS A 35 -0.08 20.50 -24.33
N PRO A 36 -1.23 19.96 -24.77
CA PRO A 36 -2.52 20.54 -24.38
C PRO A 36 -2.58 20.54 -22.85
N ALA A 37 -3.03 21.66 -22.30
CA ALA A 37 -3.17 21.87 -20.87
C ALA A 37 -3.90 20.67 -20.28
N ALA A 38 -3.20 19.90 -19.44
CA ALA A 38 -3.82 18.85 -18.66
C ALA A 38 -4.94 19.51 -17.87
N ALA A 39 -6.18 19.11 -18.16
CA ALA A 39 -7.32 19.40 -17.31
C ALA A 39 -6.89 19.07 -15.88
N LYS A 40 -7.03 20.03 -14.98
CA LYS A 40 -6.73 19.89 -13.55
C LYS A 40 -7.56 18.72 -13.03
N ALA A 41 -6.97 17.52 -12.99
CA ALA A 41 -7.58 16.37 -12.38
C ALA A 41 -7.93 16.78 -10.95
N ALA A 42 -9.21 16.71 -10.61
CA ALA A 42 -9.66 16.95 -9.25
C ALA A 42 -8.91 15.97 -8.36
N THR A 43 -8.15 16.49 -7.41
CA THR A 43 -7.51 15.69 -6.37
C THR A 43 -8.63 14.91 -5.67
N PRO A 44 -8.55 13.57 -5.58
CA PRO A 44 -9.50 12.82 -4.77
C PRO A 44 -9.53 13.43 -3.36
N PRO A 45 -10.71 13.51 -2.72
CA PRO A 45 -10.78 13.95 -1.34
C PRO A 45 -9.82 13.12 -0.48
N ALA A 46 -9.09 13.80 0.41
CA ALA A 46 -8.19 13.14 1.34
C ALA A 46 -9.00 12.22 2.27
N ASP A 47 -8.45 11.05 2.57
CA ASP A 47 -9.12 10.08 3.41
C ASP A 47 -9.17 10.58 4.88
N PRO A 48 -10.35 10.62 5.52
CA PRO A 48 -10.50 11.15 6.87
C PRO A 48 -9.84 10.28 7.95
N CYS A 49 -9.44 9.05 7.63
CA CYS A 49 -8.86 8.05 8.54
C CYS A 49 -7.35 7.87 8.37
N GLU A 50 -6.69 8.75 7.60
CA GLU A 50 -5.23 8.74 7.41
C GLU A 50 -4.42 9.42 8.52
N ASP A 51 -5.07 10.23 9.36
CA ASP A 51 -4.38 10.87 10.49
C ASP A 51 -4.07 9.85 11.59
N LEU A 52 -2.79 9.52 11.74
CA LEU A 52 -2.29 8.62 12.77
C LEU A 52 -1.66 9.37 13.95
N THR A 53 -1.90 10.67 14.07
CA THR A 53 -1.43 11.46 15.22
C THR A 53 -2.01 10.87 16.51
N GLY A 54 -1.12 10.51 17.45
CA GLY A 54 -1.52 9.91 18.73
C GLY A 54 -1.74 8.40 18.69
N VAL A 55 -1.54 7.73 17.54
CA VAL A 55 -1.52 6.26 17.46
C VAL A 55 -0.16 5.75 17.90
N ASP A 56 -0.14 4.65 18.68
CA ASP A 56 1.10 4.02 19.14
C ASP A 56 1.96 3.56 17.93
N PRO A 57 3.28 3.86 17.90
CA PRO A 57 4.15 3.46 16.81
C PRO A 57 4.15 1.95 16.51
N VAL A 58 3.94 1.12 17.53
CA VAL A 58 3.82 -0.34 17.39
C VAL A 58 2.58 -0.69 16.57
N ASP A 59 1.45 -0.01 16.81
CA ASP A 59 0.23 -0.24 16.04
C ASP A 59 0.32 0.34 14.62
N VAL A 60 1.01 1.47 14.44
CA VAL A 60 1.34 1.98 13.09
C VAL A 60 2.16 0.93 12.31
N GLN A 61 3.09 0.24 12.95
CA GLN A 61 3.83 -0.85 12.30
C GLN A 61 2.96 -2.07 12.04
N LYS A 62 2.08 -2.48 12.98
CA LYS A 62 1.13 -3.58 12.73
C LYS A 62 0.25 -3.30 11.52
N ARG A 63 -0.27 -2.08 11.37
CA ARG A 63 -1.05 -1.66 10.19
C ARG A 63 -0.29 -1.92 8.89
N LYS A 64 0.98 -1.52 8.84
CA LYS A 64 1.85 -1.76 7.69
C LYS A 64 2.11 -3.25 7.46
N SER A 65 2.44 -3.99 8.51
CA SER A 65 2.72 -5.43 8.42
C SER A 65 1.51 -6.27 8.01
N LEU A 66 0.31 -5.87 8.41
CA LEU A 66 -0.95 -6.51 8.03
C LEU A 66 -1.44 -6.08 6.62
N GLY A 67 -0.73 -5.16 5.97
CA GLY A 67 -1.10 -4.64 4.66
C GLY A 67 -2.41 -3.84 4.69
N TYR A 68 -2.62 -3.05 5.75
CA TYR A 68 -3.80 -2.21 5.84
C TYR A 68 -3.82 -1.15 4.73
N THR A 69 -4.93 -1.06 4.00
CA THR A 69 -5.23 -0.01 3.02
C THR A 69 -6.54 0.67 3.38
N ASN A 70 -6.63 1.96 3.10
CA ASN A 70 -7.85 2.74 3.37
C ASN A 70 -8.99 2.44 2.40
N LYS A 71 -8.67 1.88 1.23
CA LYS A 71 -9.63 1.39 0.26
C LYS A 71 -9.32 -0.05 -0.09
N SER A 72 -10.33 -0.90 -0.02
CA SER A 72 -10.19 -2.30 -0.35
C SER A 72 -9.98 -2.49 -1.85
N PRO A 73 -9.04 -3.35 -2.27
CA PRO A 73 -8.96 -3.81 -3.65
C PRO A 73 -10.06 -4.83 -4.00
N MET A 74 -10.79 -5.34 -3.00
CA MET A 74 -11.82 -6.38 -3.15
C MET A 74 -13.15 -5.85 -2.60
N PRO A 75 -14.17 -5.64 -3.46
CA PRO A 75 -15.46 -5.07 -3.04
C PRO A 75 -16.15 -5.86 -1.92
N ASP A 76 -15.97 -7.18 -1.90
CA ASP A 76 -16.62 -8.05 -0.92
C ASP A 76 -15.83 -8.21 0.39
N SER A 77 -14.64 -7.60 0.49
CA SER A 77 -13.73 -7.75 1.63
C SER A 77 -13.31 -6.39 2.18
N GLN A 78 -14.22 -5.71 2.86
CA GLN A 78 -14.03 -4.38 3.44
C GLN A 78 -13.90 -4.43 4.96
N CYS A 79 -13.49 -3.35 5.59
CA CYS A 79 -13.36 -3.30 7.04
C CYS A 79 -14.73 -3.37 7.72
N ASP A 80 -15.75 -2.68 7.21
CA ASP A 80 -17.11 -2.67 7.79
C ASP A 80 -17.79 -4.06 7.81
N ASN A 81 -17.52 -4.88 6.80
CA ASN A 81 -18.04 -6.24 6.68
C ASN A 81 -17.11 -7.32 7.28
N CYS A 82 -15.99 -6.92 7.90
CA CYS A 82 -15.08 -7.81 8.59
C CYS A 82 -15.58 -8.17 10.01
N LYS A 83 -15.35 -9.41 10.45
CA LYS A 83 -15.64 -9.87 11.82
C LYS A 83 -14.87 -9.11 12.90
N LEU A 84 -13.74 -8.49 12.55
CA LEU A 84 -12.83 -7.78 13.47
C LEU A 84 -13.08 -6.26 13.53
N TRP A 85 -14.11 -5.79 12.82
CA TRP A 85 -14.52 -4.39 12.79
C TRP A 85 -15.02 -3.91 14.14
N VAL A 86 -14.61 -2.71 14.52
CA VAL A 86 -15.22 -1.93 15.61
C VAL A 86 -15.94 -0.75 14.98
N PRO A 87 -17.29 -0.65 15.09
CA PRO A 87 -18.05 0.46 14.52
C PRO A 87 -17.56 1.83 15.01
N ALA A 88 -17.67 2.83 14.14
CA ALA A 88 -17.40 4.22 14.50
C ALA A 88 -18.33 4.67 15.64
N GLN A 89 -17.82 5.55 16.50
CA GLN A 89 -18.65 6.23 17.48
C GLN A 89 -19.59 7.22 16.78
N GLU A 90 -20.70 7.56 17.43
CA GLU A 90 -21.68 8.49 16.87
C GLU A 90 -21.01 9.84 16.50
N GLY A 91 -21.24 10.28 15.26
CA GLY A 91 -20.61 11.49 14.72
C GLY A 91 -19.14 11.34 14.28
N LYS A 92 -18.59 10.12 14.22
CA LYS A 92 -17.26 9.83 13.66
C LYS A 92 -17.37 9.05 12.35
N GLU A 93 -16.47 9.34 11.41
CA GLU A 93 -16.43 8.67 10.10
C GLU A 93 -15.58 7.39 10.12
N CYS A 94 -14.60 7.33 11.04
CA CYS A 94 -13.67 6.22 11.16
C CYS A 94 -14.08 5.27 12.30
N GLY A 95 -14.05 3.98 12.01
CA GLY A 95 -14.17 2.94 13.03
C GLY A 95 -12.80 2.51 13.56
N GLY A 96 -12.73 1.27 14.02
CA GLY A 96 -11.53 0.62 14.54
C GLY A 96 -11.41 -0.83 14.11
N CYS A 97 -10.30 -1.46 14.50
CA CYS A 97 -10.01 -2.86 14.25
C CYS A 97 -9.50 -3.52 15.54
N LEU A 98 -9.86 -4.77 15.79
CA LEU A 98 -9.39 -5.50 16.99
C LEU A 98 -7.89 -5.86 16.94
N LEU A 99 -7.23 -5.76 15.78
CA LEU A 99 -5.81 -6.16 15.62
C LEU A 99 -4.81 -5.02 15.90
N PHE A 100 -5.24 -3.77 15.83
CA PHE A 100 -4.38 -2.59 16.00
C PHE A 100 -5.21 -1.35 16.37
N THR A 101 -4.58 -0.36 16.98
CA THR A 101 -5.25 0.90 17.36
C THR A 101 -5.18 1.98 16.26
N GLY A 102 -6.02 3.01 16.41
CA GLY A 102 -6.13 4.14 15.50
C GLY A 102 -7.35 4.07 14.56
N PRO A 103 -7.58 5.12 13.76
CA PRO A 103 -8.77 5.23 12.91
C PRO A 103 -8.71 4.22 11.75
N VAL A 104 -9.84 3.61 11.42
CA VAL A 104 -9.98 2.63 10.33
C VAL A 104 -11.10 3.06 9.40
N ASN A 105 -10.81 3.16 8.10
CA ASN A 105 -11.80 3.47 7.09
C ASN A 105 -12.73 2.24 6.91
N PRO A 106 -14.06 2.38 6.95
CA PRO A 106 -14.99 1.28 6.71
C PRO A 106 -14.77 0.58 5.36
N GLU A 107 -14.37 1.32 4.32
CA GLU A 107 -14.05 0.80 2.99
C GLU A 107 -12.65 0.19 2.90
N GLY A 108 -11.88 0.20 4.00
CA GLY A 108 -10.51 -0.30 4.06
C GLY A 108 -10.38 -1.81 3.96
N HIS A 109 -9.14 -2.30 4.00
CA HIS A 109 -8.85 -3.73 3.97
C HIS A 109 -7.53 -4.03 4.68
N CYS A 110 -7.37 -5.24 5.20
CA CYS A 110 -6.05 -5.79 5.54
C CYS A 110 -6.03 -7.29 5.24
N THR A 111 -4.83 -7.87 5.14
CA THR A 111 -4.62 -9.29 4.79
C THR A 111 -5.25 -10.29 5.78
N TYR A 112 -5.63 -9.81 6.96
CA TYR A 112 -6.31 -10.58 8.02
C TYR A 112 -7.83 -10.38 8.05
N TRP A 113 -8.42 -9.87 6.97
CA TRP A 113 -9.87 -9.82 6.83
C TRP A 113 -10.52 -11.19 7.08
N ALA A 114 -11.62 -11.19 7.83
CA ALA A 114 -12.38 -12.38 8.16
C ALA A 114 -13.88 -12.14 7.93
N PRO A 115 -14.59 -13.04 7.22
CA PRO A 115 -16.01 -12.87 6.96
C PRO A 115 -16.83 -12.95 8.26
N ARG A 116 -17.94 -12.20 8.30
CA ARG A 116 -19.01 -12.42 9.28
C ARG A 116 -19.76 -13.70 8.88
N VAL A 117 -19.90 -14.63 9.83
CA VAL A 117 -20.68 -15.87 9.67
C VAL A 117 -22.09 -15.69 10.19
#